data_AF-A0A3C2DUV0-F1
#
_entry.id   AF-A0A3C2DUV0-F1
#
_cell.length_a   1.000
_cell.length_b   1.000
_cell.length_c   1.000
_cell.angle_alpha   90.00
_cell.angle_beta   90.00
_cell.angle_gamma   90.00
#
_symmetry.space_group_name_H-M   'P 1'
#
loop_
_entity.id
_entity.type
_entity.pdbx_description
1 polymer ?
#
loop_
_entity_poly.entity_id
_entity_poly.type
_entity_poly.pdbx_seq_one_letter_code
_entity_poly.pdbx_strand_id
1 'polypeptide(L)'
;MNFLEQSKTSAGISAESAAKARSEISTTRRYFADMLILMAVPAVMAWYYYGGRAVRLMVFSVLTAVFCEVAGSFIFKIRSSVSDLSAVAAGLMTALCLPASAPYYLPCIASAFAVIAAKLPFGNARSHMFTPAAAGIAFVTICMPDKVFSYPAILSSGTTAVSGGQGFFPGTSISYMLSQKNSVGTGLLNYVDVLVGSVSGPMGTTCSVALFGALIFLAVRRPKNFTVSASFLAVCFVYALLFP
;
A
#
# COMPACT_ATOMS: atom_id res chain seq x y z
N MET A 1 -17.28 52.51 18.26
CA MET A 1 -17.69 51.33 17.47
C MET A 1 -16.57 50.94 16.52
N ASN A 2 -15.72 49.93 16.72
CA ASN A 2 -15.27 49.21 17.91
C ASN A 2 -14.12 48.31 17.43
N PHE A 3 -12.87 48.74 17.60
CA PHE A 3 -11.68 47.90 17.33
C PHE A 3 -11.73 46.56 18.11
N LEU A 4 -12.38 46.59 19.27
CA LEU A 4 -12.62 45.42 20.12
C LEU A 4 -13.69 44.47 19.55
N GLU A 5 -14.68 44.96 18.79
CA GLU A 5 -15.65 44.09 18.10
C GLU A 5 -15.04 43.45 16.85
N GLN A 6 -14.24 44.19 16.07
CA GLN A 6 -13.48 43.63 14.94
C GLN A 6 -12.43 42.61 15.39
N SER A 7 -11.76 42.85 16.52
CA SER A 7 -10.85 41.88 17.13
C SER A 7 -11.57 40.60 17.58
N LYS A 8 -12.74 40.72 18.24
CA LYS A 8 -13.54 39.56 18.68
C LYS A 8 -14.12 38.76 17.50
N THR A 9 -14.57 39.42 16.43
CA THR A 9 -15.06 38.72 15.22
C THR A 9 -13.92 38.05 14.46
N SER A 10 -12.76 38.69 14.31
CA SER A 10 -11.59 38.08 13.65
C SER A 10 -11.05 36.87 14.44
N ALA A 11 -11.02 36.96 15.78
CA ALA A 11 -10.68 35.84 16.66
C ALA A 11 -11.72 34.71 16.59
N GLY A 12 -13.02 35.05 16.51
CA GLY A 12 -14.10 34.07 16.34
C GLY A 12 -14.00 33.30 15.02
N ILE A 13 -13.74 34.00 13.91
CA ILE A 13 -13.54 33.39 12.58
C ILE A 13 -12.27 32.51 12.56
N SER A 14 -11.20 32.93 13.23
CA SER A 14 -9.98 32.13 13.38
C SER A 14 -10.22 30.85 14.19
N ALA A 15 -10.98 30.93 15.28
CA ALA A 15 -11.33 29.79 16.12
C ALA A 15 -12.25 28.78 15.40
N GLU A 16 -13.24 29.26 14.65
CA GLU A 16 -14.15 28.41 13.87
C GLU A 16 -13.43 27.71 12.70
N SER A 17 -12.55 28.43 12.00
CA SER A 17 -11.67 27.87 10.96
C SER A 17 -10.71 26.81 11.52
N ALA A 18 -10.13 27.05 12.69
CA ALA A 18 -9.28 26.08 13.38
C ALA A 18 -10.05 24.84 13.85
N ALA A 19 -11.28 25.02 14.35
CA ALA A 19 -12.15 23.92 14.75
C ALA A 19 -12.56 23.04 13.56
N LYS A 20 -12.89 23.66 12.42
CA LYS A 20 -13.18 22.96 11.16
C LYS A 20 -11.96 22.19 10.64
N ALA A 21 -10.78 22.81 10.64
CA ALA A 21 -9.55 22.12 10.25
C ALA A 21 -9.25 20.90 11.15
N ARG A 22 -9.51 21.01 12.46
CA ARG A 22 -9.31 19.93 13.43
C ARG A 22 -10.30 18.77 13.24
N SER A 23 -11.57 19.06 12.95
CA SER A 23 -12.57 18.03 12.67
C SER A 23 -12.25 17.29 11.35
N GLU A 24 -11.76 18.02 10.35
CA GLU A 24 -11.33 17.44 9.08
C GLU A 24 -10.14 16.48 9.27
N ILE A 25 -9.08 16.91 9.96
CA ILE A 25 -7.92 16.06 10.31
C ILE A 25 -8.38 14.78 11.02
N SER A 26 -9.30 14.88 11.98
CA SER A 26 -9.79 13.71 12.71
C SER A 26 -10.53 12.69 11.82
N THR A 27 -11.26 13.18 10.81
CA THR A 27 -12.00 12.34 9.86
C THR A 27 -11.03 11.62 8.92
N THR A 28 -10.03 12.35 8.42
CA THR A 28 -8.98 11.81 7.56
C THR A 28 -8.14 10.78 8.31
N ARG A 29 -7.74 11.07 9.54
CA ARG A 29 -7.00 10.13 10.39
C ARG A 29 -7.80 8.84 10.65
N ARG A 30 -9.10 8.92 10.90
CA ARG A 30 -9.97 7.73 11.05
C ARG A 30 -10.00 6.88 9.78
N TYR A 31 -10.06 7.52 8.61
CA TYR A 31 -10.03 6.81 7.33
C TYR A 31 -8.70 6.06 7.12
N PHE A 32 -7.56 6.71 7.32
CA PHE A 32 -6.26 6.05 7.19
C PHE A 32 -6.01 5.02 8.30
N ALA A 33 -6.56 5.22 9.50
CA ALA A 33 -6.52 4.21 10.56
C ALA A 33 -7.32 2.96 10.19
N ASP A 34 -8.52 3.11 9.61
CA ASP A 34 -9.29 1.97 9.09
C ASP A 34 -8.51 1.22 7.99
N MET A 35 -7.83 1.94 7.09
CA MET A 35 -6.95 1.32 6.08
C MET A 35 -5.75 0.60 6.71
N LEU A 36 -5.11 1.17 7.73
CA LEU A 36 -4.00 0.49 8.42
C LEU A 36 -4.46 -0.79 9.11
N ILE A 37 -5.66 -0.80 9.71
CA ILE A 37 -6.26 -2.02 10.28
C ILE A 37 -6.52 -3.04 9.18
N LEU A 38 -7.04 -2.61 8.03
CA LEU A 38 -7.25 -3.47 6.87
C LEU A 38 -5.96 -4.13 6.40
N MET A 39 -4.87 -3.36 6.37
CA MET A 39 -3.55 -3.79 5.91
C MET A 39 -2.77 -4.58 6.97
N ALA A 40 -3.20 -4.55 8.23
CA ALA A 40 -2.58 -5.35 9.29
C ALA A 40 -2.73 -6.85 9.01
N VAL A 41 -3.87 -7.29 8.46
CA VAL A 41 -4.09 -8.70 8.12
C VAL A 41 -3.09 -9.22 7.08
N PRO A 42 -2.94 -8.60 5.89
CA PRO A 42 -1.92 -9.02 4.93
C PRO A 42 -0.49 -8.80 5.44
N ALA A 43 -0.24 -7.81 6.32
CA ALA A 43 1.08 -7.64 6.94
C ALA A 43 1.45 -8.78 7.90
N VAL A 44 0.50 -9.30 8.67
CA VAL A 44 0.71 -10.48 9.53
C VAL A 44 0.96 -11.72 8.68
N MET A 45 0.22 -11.90 7.59
CA MET A 45 0.45 -13.02 6.66
C MET A 45 1.83 -12.91 5.99
N ALA A 46 2.22 -11.70 5.58
CA ALA A 46 3.56 -11.45 5.03
C ALA A 46 4.67 -11.81 6.04
N TRP A 47 4.46 -11.53 7.33
CA TRP A 47 5.39 -11.96 8.38
C TRP A 47 5.40 -13.47 8.58
N TYR A 48 4.24 -14.14 8.53
CA TYR A 48 4.14 -15.59 8.67
C TYR A 48 4.90 -16.34 7.55
N TYR A 49 4.72 -15.94 6.29
CA TYR A 49 5.36 -16.62 5.15
C TYR A 49 6.83 -16.25 4.94
N TYR A 50 7.18 -14.97 5.12
CA TYR A 50 8.49 -14.46 4.74
C TYR A 50 9.38 -14.08 5.93
N GLY A 51 8.88 -14.26 7.16
CA GLY A 51 9.59 -14.05 8.41
C GLY A 51 9.93 -12.58 8.69
N GLY A 52 10.96 -12.38 9.51
CA GLY A 52 11.39 -11.03 9.92
C GLY A 52 11.87 -10.12 8.77
N ARG A 53 12.18 -10.67 7.60
CA ARG A 53 12.55 -9.88 6.41
C ARG A 53 11.40 -9.00 5.91
N ALA A 54 10.19 -9.54 5.91
CA ALA A 54 8.96 -8.82 5.59
C ALA A 54 8.79 -7.56 6.44
N VAL A 55 8.92 -7.75 7.76
CA VAL A 55 8.73 -6.70 8.75
C VAL A 55 9.77 -5.60 8.56
N ARG A 56 11.04 -5.97 8.33
CA ARG A 56 12.09 -4.98 8.04
C ARG A 56 11.77 -4.16 6.79
N LEU A 57 11.33 -4.78 5.69
CA LEU A 57 10.96 -4.07 4.45
C LEU A 57 9.81 -3.08 4.70
N MET A 58 8.77 -3.51 5.42
CA MET A 58 7.64 -2.65 5.78
C MET A 58 8.08 -1.47 6.65
N VAL A 59 8.91 -1.72 7.66
CA VAL A 59 9.44 -0.68 8.56
C VAL A 59 10.28 0.33 7.78
N PHE A 60 11.23 -0.12 6.95
CA PHE A 60 12.05 0.79 6.14
C PHE A 60 11.20 1.64 5.20
N SER A 61 10.22 1.05 4.51
CA SER A 61 9.31 1.78 3.62
C SER A 61 8.51 2.86 4.35
N VAL A 62 7.96 2.53 5.53
CA VAL A 62 7.19 3.47 6.34
C VAL A 62 8.08 4.58 6.88
N LEU A 63 9.27 4.25 7.37
CA LEU A 63 10.23 5.24 7.86
C LEU A 63 10.65 6.19 6.76
N THR A 64 10.95 5.69 5.56
CA THR A 64 11.28 6.53 4.41
C THR A 64 10.11 7.39 3.99
N ALA A 65 8.88 6.86 3.94
CA ALA A 65 7.70 7.66 3.62
C ALA A 65 7.49 8.82 4.60
N VAL A 66 7.57 8.56 5.90
CA VAL A 66 7.42 9.59 6.95
C VAL A 66 8.56 10.60 6.89
N PHE A 67 9.79 10.13 6.73
CA PHE A 67 10.96 11.00 6.60
C PHE A 67 10.85 11.93 5.39
N CYS A 68 10.47 11.40 4.21
CA CYS A 68 10.26 12.20 3.01
C CYS A 68 9.10 13.18 3.16
N GLU A 69 8.05 12.84 3.91
CA GLU A 69 6.96 13.79 4.18
C GLU A 69 7.45 14.94 5.06
N VAL A 70 8.17 14.65 6.14
CA VAL A 70 8.69 15.67 7.05
C VAL A 70 9.71 16.57 6.34
N ALA A 71 10.71 15.96 5.70
CA ALA A 71 11.75 16.68 4.97
C ALA A 71 11.17 17.49 3.79
N GLY A 72 10.28 16.88 3.02
CA GLY A 72 9.63 17.54 1.89
C GLY A 72 8.69 18.66 2.33
N SER A 73 7.93 18.48 3.42
CA SER A 73 7.08 19.56 3.97
C SER A 73 7.92 20.77 4.38
N PHE A 74 9.12 20.54 4.93
CA PHE A 74 10.05 21.61 5.28
C PHE A 74 10.58 22.36 4.05
N ILE A 75 10.96 21.62 3.00
CA ILE A 75 11.50 22.19 1.76
C ILE A 75 10.43 22.97 0.99
N PHE A 76 9.23 22.39 0.83
CA PHE A 76 8.14 23.01 0.07
C PHE A 76 7.35 24.04 0.89
N LYS A 77 7.68 24.25 2.18
CA LYS A 77 6.95 25.11 3.13
C LYS A 77 5.44 24.80 3.17
N ILE A 78 5.09 23.53 2.98
CA ILE A 78 3.72 23.03 3.04
C ILE A 78 3.44 22.59 4.47
N ARG A 79 2.18 22.72 4.93
CA ARG A 79 1.78 22.24 6.25
C ARG A 79 1.94 20.73 6.33
N SER A 80 2.78 20.27 7.26
CA SER A 80 3.04 18.83 7.42
C SER A 80 1.76 18.09 7.85
N SER A 81 1.37 17.06 7.09
CA SER A 81 0.16 16.23 7.30
C SER A 81 0.49 14.91 8.03
N VAL A 82 1.60 14.87 8.77
CA VAL A 82 2.09 13.65 9.45
C VAL A 82 1.07 13.09 10.45
N SER A 83 0.25 13.95 11.06
CA SER A 83 -0.82 13.57 11.98
C SER A 83 -1.95 12.75 11.35
N ASP A 84 -2.06 12.76 10.02
CA ASP A 84 -3.14 12.12 9.28
C ASP A 84 -2.88 10.64 8.95
N LEU A 85 -1.71 10.10 9.34
CA LEU A 85 -1.28 8.71 9.07
C LEU A 85 -1.17 8.32 7.59
N SER A 86 -1.35 9.28 6.67
CA SER A 86 -1.47 9.01 5.25
C SER A 86 -0.15 8.56 4.60
N ALA A 87 1.01 9.09 5.02
CA ALA A 87 2.31 8.56 4.55
C ALA A 87 2.62 7.19 5.12
N VAL A 88 2.20 6.90 6.35
CA VAL A 88 2.36 5.56 6.95
C VAL A 88 1.58 4.54 6.15
N ALA A 89 0.31 4.84 5.84
CA ALA A 89 -0.52 3.98 5.00
C ALA A 89 0.07 3.82 3.60
N ALA A 90 0.55 4.89 2.96
CA ALA A 90 1.17 4.82 1.65
C ALA A 90 2.45 3.95 1.65
N GLY A 91 3.37 4.19 2.59
CA GLY A 91 4.61 3.43 2.71
C GLY A 91 4.37 1.94 3.02
N LEU A 92 3.40 1.64 3.89
CA LEU A 92 3.01 0.26 4.18
C LEU A 92 2.40 -0.42 2.95
N MET A 93 1.56 0.29 2.19
CA MET A 93 0.89 -0.25 1.01
C MET A 93 1.89 -0.55 -0.10
N THR A 94 2.82 0.39 -0.33
CA THR A 94 3.93 0.20 -1.27
C THR A 94 4.80 -0.99 -0.87
N ALA A 95 5.10 -1.19 0.42
CA ALA A 95 5.88 -2.35 0.85
C ALA A 95 5.14 -3.68 0.62
N LEU A 96 3.84 -3.73 0.92
CA LEU A 96 3.01 -4.92 0.74
C LEU A 96 2.80 -5.31 -0.74
N CYS A 97 2.87 -4.34 -1.64
CA CYS A 97 2.81 -4.57 -3.09
C CYS A 97 4.15 -4.99 -3.70
N LEU A 98 5.25 -4.99 -2.94
CA LEU A 98 6.57 -5.42 -3.39
C LEU A 98 6.88 -6.87 -2.96
N PRO A 99 7.85 -7.54 -3.61
CA PRO A 99 8.24 -8.90 -3.25
C PRO A 99 9.09 -8.92 -1.97
N ALA A 100 8.98 -10.02 -1.22
CA ALA A 100 9.77 -10.24 0.00
C ALA A 100 11.26 -10.40 -0.21
N SER A 101 11.66 -10.76 -1.43
CA SER A 101 13.04 -10.92 -1.90
C SER A 101 13.69 -9.59 -2.26
N ALA A 102 12.91 -8.50 -2.32
CA ALA A 102 13.41 -7.19 -2.70
C ALA A 102 14.58 -6.75 -1.80
N PRO A 103 15.58 -6.06 -2.37
CA PRO A 103 16.59 -5.39 -1.56
C PRO A 103 15.96 -4.21 -0.82
N TYR A 104 16.49 -3.87 0.35
CA TYR A 104 15.89 -2.87 1.26
C TYR A 104 15.77 -1.47 0.64
N TYR A 105 16.63 -1.11 -0.31
CA TYR A 105 16.57 0.19 -0.98
C TYR A 105 15.36 0.32 -1.92
N LEU A 106 14.83 -0.80 -2.44
CA LEU A 106 13.75 -0.78 -3.42
C LEU A 106 12.44 -0.18 -2.87
N PRO A 107 11.90 -0.65 -1.73
CA PRO A 107 10.74 -0.01 -1.12
C PRO A 107 11.03 1.41 -0.62
N CYS A 108 12.28 1.73 -0.26
CA CYS A 108 12.66 3.10 0.12
C CYS A 108 12.53 4.06 -1.07
N ILE A 109 13.02 3.68 -2.25
CA ILE A 109 12.88 4.50 -3.47
C ILE A 109 11.41 4.63 -3.86
N ALA A 110 10.65 3.53 -3.81
CA ALA A 110 9.22 3.53 -4.14
C ALA A 110 8.42 4.47 -3.22
N SER A 111 8.64 4.38 -1.91
CA SER A 111 7.97 5.22 -0.91
C SER A 111 8.42 6.69 -0.97
N ALA A 112 9.70 6.94 -1.23
CA ALA A 112 10.19 8.30 -1.46
C ALA A 112 9.51 8.95 -2.67
N PHE A 113 9.42 8.24 -3.79
CA PHE A 113 8.73 8.73 -4.98
C PHE A 113 7.23 8.92 -4.74
N ALA A 114 6.57 7.97 -4.08
CA ALA A 114 5.16 8.07 -3.69
C ALA A 114 4.89 9.36 -2.91
N VAL A 115 5.75 9.70 -1.94
CA VAL A 115 5.55 10.88 -1.11
C VAL A 115 5.95 12.16 -1.84
N ILE A 116 7.12 12.19 -2.48
CA ILE A 116 7.67 13.40 -3.10
C ILE A 116 6.89 13.79 -4.35
N ALA A 117 6.60 12.83 -5.24
CA ALA A 117 5.99 13.12 -6.53
C ALA A 117 4.46 13.01 -6.51
N ALA A 118 3.88 12.14 -5.68
CA ALA A 118 2.43 11.88 -5.72
C ALA A 118 1.65 12.42 -4.52
N LYS A 119 2.31 12.81 -3.42
CA LYS A 119 1.64 13.39 -2.25
C LYS A 119 1.93 14.88 -2.08
N LEU A 120 3.20 15.27 -1.95
CA LEU A 120 3.58 16.66 -1.68
C LEU A 120 3.07 17.71 -2.69
N PRO A 121 3.12 17.50 -4.03
CA PRO A 121 2.66 18.52 -4.97
C PRO A 121 1.15 18.77 -4.92
N PHE A 122 0.38 17.79 -4.43
CA PHE A 122 -1.06 17.92 -4.23
C PHE A 122 -1.44 18.45 -2.85
N GLY A 123 -0.47 18.66 -1.96
CA GLY A 123 -0.67 19.23 -0.63
C GLY A 123 -1.24 18.24 0.39
N ASN A 124 -2.42 18.53 0.91
CA ASN A 124 -3.00 17.82 2.07
C ASN A 124 -3.48 16.40 1.73
N ALA A 125 -3.66 15.56 2.75
CA ALA A 125 -4.04 14.16 2.58
C ALA A 125 -5.38 13.89 1.86
N ARG A 126 -6.22 14.93 1.63
CA ARG A 126 -7.55 14.82 1.01
C ARG A 126 -7.60 15.31 -0.44
N SER A 127 -6.53 15.91 -0.95
CA SER A 127 -6.44 16.44 -2.32
C SER A 127 -5.65 15.54 -3.28
N HIS A 128 -5.38 14.30 -2.89
CA HIS A 128 -4.70 13.34 -3.76
C HIS A 128 -5.56 12.99 -4.97
N MET A 129 -5.13 13.39 -6.18
CA MET A 129 -5.74 12.94 -7.43
C MET A 129 -5.47 11.46 -7.70
N PHE A 130 -4.33 10.95 -7.21
CA PHE A 130 -3.88 9.57 -7.39
C PHE A 130 -3.47 8.97 -6.05
N THR A 131 -3.68 7.65 -5.89
CA THR A 131 -3.20 6.92 -4.71
C THR A 131 -1.66 6.97 -4.68
N PRO A 132 -1.02 7.62 -3.69
CA PRO A 132 0.43 7.81 -3.69
C PRO A 132 1.20 6.49 -3.75
N ALA A 133 0.70 5.46 -3.05
CA ALA A 133 1.31 4.13 -3.07
C ALA A 133 1.36 3.52 -4.48
N ALA A 134 0.30 3.69 -5.27
CA ALA A 134 0.23 3.17 -6.64
C ALA A 134 1.22 3.89 -7.56
N ALA A 135 1.40 5.21 -7.38
CA ALA A 135 2.39 5.98 -8.13
C ALA A 135 3.83 5.51 -7.82
N GLY A 136 4.14 5.24 -6.55
CA GLY A 136 5.44 4.68 -6.15
C GLY A 136 5.71 3.31 -6.76
N ILE A 137 4.71 2.43 -6.77
CA ILE A 137 4.82 1.10 -7.41
C ILE A 137 5.00 1.23 -8.93
N ALA A 138 4.23 2.09 -9.59
CA ALA A 138 4.34 2.32 -11.03
C ALA A 138 5.76 2.79 -11.41
N PHE A 139 6.32 3.73 -10.65
CA PHE A 139 7.69 4.22 -10.86
C PHE A 139 8.73 3.10 -10.77
N VAL A 140 8.72 2.32 -9.68
CA VAL A 140 9.73 1.26 -9.49
C VAL A 140 9.53 0.10 -10.46
N THR A 141 8.29 -0.16 -10.88
CA THR A 141 7.99 -1.15 -11.93
C THR A 141 8.61 -0.75 -13.27
N ILE A 142 8.60 0.54 -13.61
CA ILE A 142 9.21 1.05 -14.85
C ILE A 142 10.73 1.06 -14.75
N CYS A 143 11.29 1.53 -13.62
CA CYS A 143 12.73 1.67 -13.47
C CYS A 143 13.47 0.35 -13.19
N MET A 144 12.85 -0.59 -12.49
CA MET A 144 13.48 -1.82 -12.00
C MET A 144 12.53 -3.03 -12.06
N PRO A 145 11.98 -3.37 -13.25
CA PRO A 145 11.01 -4.46 -13.41
C PRO A 145 11.56 -5.80 -12.90
N ASP A 146 12.83 -6.10 -13.19
CA ASP A 146 13.48 -7.35 -12.81
C ASP A 146 13.46 -7.59 -11.29
N LYS A 147 13.51 -6.53 -10.49
CA LYS A 147 13.49 -6.63 -9.02
C LYS A 147 12.08 -6.68 -8.45
N VAL A 148 11.11 -6.06 -9.12
CA VAL A 148 9.69 -6.04 -8.70
C VAL A 148 9.00 -7.36 -9.00
N PHE A 149 9.29 -7.97 -10.14
CA PHE A 149 8.65 -9.23 -10.56
C PHE A 149 9.44 -10.50 -10.15
N SER A 150 10.51 -10.34 -9.38
CA SER A 150 11.34 -11.45 -8.86
C SER A 150 10.80 -11.96 -7.53
N TYR A 151 9.72 -12.75 -7.57
CA TYR A 151 9.09 -13.31 -6.38
C TYR A 151 9.86 -14.52 -5.85
N PRO A 152 10.16 -14.59 -4.53
CA PRO A 152 10.82 -15.75 -3.96
C PRO A 152 9.85 -16.94 -3.89
N ALA A 153 10.35 -18.15 -4.17
CA ALA A 153 9.64 -19.37 -3.81
C ALA A 153 9.46 -19.43 -2.28
N ILE A 154 8.29 -19.88 -1.84
CA ILE A 154 7.98 -20.07 -0.42
C ILE A 154 8.64 -21.38 0.00
N LEU A 155 9.88 -21.32 0.48
CA LEU A 155 10.59 -22.48 1.01
C LEU A 155 10.10 -22.79 2.43
N SER A 156 9.88 -24.06 2.74
CA SER A 156 9.52 -24.56 4.08
C SER A 156 10.57 -24.25 5.16
N SER A 157 11.79 -23.90 4.75
CA SER A 157 12.88 -23.45 5.62
C SER A 157 12.86 -21.92 5.64
N GLY A 158 12.39 -21.32 6.74
CA GLY A 158 12.05 -19.89 6.93
C GLY A 158 13.12 -18.80 6.66
N THR A 159 14.12 -19.08 5.83
CA THR A 159 15.12 -18.14 5.31
C THR A 159 14.74 -17.72 3.90
N THR A 160 14.16 -16.54 3.76
CA THR A 160 13.89 -15.93 2.45
C THR A 160 15.18 -15.37 1.85
N ALA A 161 15.65 -15.96 0.75
CA ALA A 161 16.82 -15.47 0.02
C ALA A 161 16.55 -14.12 -0.67
N VAL A 162 17.58 -13.28 -0.74
CA VAL A 162 17.52 -11.97 -1.42
C VAL A 162 17.56 -12.20 -2.94
N SER A 163 16.83 -11.39 -3.71
CA SER A 163 16.86 -11.45 -5.18
C SER A 163 18.30 -11.24 -5.70
N GLY A 164 18.90 -12.31 -6.24
CA GLY A 164 20.29 -12.37 -6.71
C GLY A 164 21.31 -12.93 -5.70
N GLY A 165 20.88 -13.39 -4.53
CA GLY A 165 21.74 -14.08 -3.55
C GLY A 165 21.81 -15.61 -3.76
N GLN A 166 22.80 -16.25 -3.15
CA GLN A 166 22.93 -17.71 -3.15
C GLN A 166 21.69 -18.36 -2.51
N GLY A 167 21.04 -19.29 -3.21
CA GLY A 167 19.80 -19.95 -2.76
C GLY A 167 18.49 -19.24 -3.13
N PHE A 168 18.52 -18.20 -3.97
CA PHE A 168 17.31 -17.59 -4.52
C PHE A 168 16.75 -18.45 -5.67
N PHE A 169 15.60 -19.07 -5.42
CA PHE A 169 14.81 -19.72 -6.47
C PHE A 169 13.65 -18.80 -6.85
N PRO A 170 13.61 -18.28 -8.09
CA PRO A 170 12.44 -17.54 -8.55
C PRO A 170 11.25 -18.49 -8.56
N GLY A 171 10.24 -18.19 -7.76
CA GLY A 171 9.02 -18.98 -7.75
C GLY A 171 8.30 -18.86 -9.09
N THR A 172 7.56 -19.89 -9.48
CA THR A 172 6.64 -19.83 -10.62
C THR A 172 5.45 -18.95 -10.25
N SER A 173 5.65 -17.63 -10.28
CA SER A 173 4.56 -16.68 -10.12
C SER A 173 3.68 -16.72 -11.37
N ILE A 174 2.38 -16.47 -11.18
CA ILE A 174 1.40 -16.40 -12.28
C ILE A 174 1.88 -15.38 -13.34
N SER A 175 2.44 -14.25 -12.89
CA SER A 175 3.04 -13.22 -13.76
C SER A 175 4.21 -13.75 -14.60
N TYR A 176 5.08 -14.58 -14.03
CA TYR A 176 6.19 -15.20 -14.76
C TYR A 176 5.70 -16.23 -15.79
N MET A 177 4.66 -17.01 -15.46
CA MET A 177 4.07 -17.99 -16.38
C MET A 177 3.39 -17.32 -17.59
N LEU A 178 2.70 -16.20 -17.36
CA LEU A 178 2.14 -15.34 -18.42
C LEU A 178 3.25 -14.79 -19.35
N SER A 179 4.37 -14.34 -18.78
CA SER A 179 5.52 -13.86 -19.57
C SER A 179 6.13 -14.95 -20.45
N GLN A 180 6.08 -16.20 -20.02
CA GLN A 180 6.63 -17.34 -20.76
C GLN A 180 5.64 -17.92 -21.80
N LYS A 181 4.46 -17.30 -21.98
CA LYS A 181 3.35 -17.79 -22.84
C LYS A 181 2.94 -19.24 -22.54
N ASN A 182 3.28 -19.75 -21.37
CA ASN A 182 2.96 -21.11 -20.94
C ASN A 182 1.74 -21.01 -20.02
N SER A 183 0.56 -20.85 -20.63
CA SER A 183 -0.70 -20.68 -19.91
C SER A 183 -0.95 -21.90 -19.03
N VAL A 184 -1.41 -21.65 -17.80
CA VAL A 184 -1.53 -22.67 -16.77
C VAL A 184 -2.70 -23.59 -17.13
N GLY A 185 -2.39 -24.85 -17.44
CA GLY A 185 -3.41 -25.90 -17.38
C GLY A 185 -3.95 -26.01 -15.95
N THR A 186 -5.27 -26.09 -15.79
CA THR A 186 -6.00 -26.15 -14.51
C THR A 186 -5.54 -27.25 -13.54
N GLY A 187 -4.67 -28.17 -13.95
CA GLY A 187 -4.12 -29.25 -13.13
C GLY A 187 -2.82 -28.95 -12.37
N LEU A 188 -2.15 -27.82 -12.61
CA LEU A 188 -0.85 -27.52 -11.97
C LEU A 188 -0.94 -26.67 -10.69
N LEU A 189 -2.06 -25.95 -10.49
CA LEU A 189 -2.27 -25.11 -9.31
C LEU A 189 -3.26 -25.79 -8.37
N ASN A 190 -2.80 -26.09 -7.16
CA ASN A 190 -3.68 -26.55 -6.11
C ASN A 190 -4.52 -25.35 -5.62
N TYR A 191 -5.85 -25.43 -5.71
CA TYR A 191 -6.75 -24.36 -5.26
C TYR A 191 -6.55 -24.03 -3.78
N VAL A 192 -6.15 -25.04 -2.98
CA VAL A 192 -5.83 -24.88 -1.56
C VAL A 192 -4.60 -24.00 -1.37
N ASP A 193 -3.59 -24.10 -2.24
CA ASP A 193 -2.38 -23.29 -2.15
C ASP A 193 -2.66 -21.81 -2.48
N VAL A 194 -3.55 -21.56 -3.44
CA VAL A 194 -4.00 -20.19 -3.76
C VAL A 194 -4.82 -19.59 -2.62
N LEU A 195 -5.69 -20.39 -1.99
CA LEU A 195 -6.49 -19.96 -0.85
C LEU A 195 -5.63 -19.60 0.36
N VAL A 196 -4.70 -20.49 0.70
CA VAL A 196 -3.79 -20.35 1.84
C VAL A 196 -2.76 -19.26 1.58
N GLY A 197 -2.34 -19.08 0.32
CA GLY A 197 -1.35 -18.09 -0.09
C GLY A 197 0.07 -18.65 -0.21
N SER A 198 0.21 -19.97 -0.38
CA SER A 198 1.45 -20.66 -0.76
C SER A 198 1.79 -20.46 -2.25
N VAL A 199 1.56 -19.25 -2.77
CA VAL A 199 1.85 -18.85 -4.14
C VAL A 199 2.88 -17.72 -4.14
N SER A 200 3.80 -17.77 -5.10
CA SER A 200 4.81 -16.72 -5.27
C SER A 200 4.19 -15.45 -5.85
N GLY A 201 4.23 -14.35 -5.10
CA GLY A 201 3.64 -13.07 -5.49
C GLY A 201 3.96 -11.94 -4.51
N PRO A 202 3.33 -10.76 -4.68
CA PRO A 202 3.49 -9.64 -3.75
C PRO A 202 3.10 -10.05 -2.34
N MET A 203 3.86 -9.61 -1.34
CA MET A 203 3.74 -10.14 0.02
C MET A 203 2.35 -9.94 0.64
N GLY A 204 1.67 -8.85 0.28
CA GLY A 204 0.35 -8.51 0.81
C GLY A 204 -0.83 -9.02 -0.01
N THR A 205 -0.62 -9.65 -1.18
CA THR A 205 -1.73 -10.06 -2.07
C THR A 205 -1.82 -11.57 -2.27
N THR A 206 -0.88 -12.34 -1.73
CA THR A 206 -0.78 -13.79 -1.96
C THR A 206 -1.88 -14.58 -1.27
N CYS A 207 -2.31 -14.16 -0.07
CA CYS A 207 -3.35 -14.86 0.69
C CYS A 207 -4.76 -14.37 0.31
N SER A 208 -5.48 -15.18 -0.47
CA SER A 208 -6.85 -14.85 -0.89
C SER A 208 -7.82 -14.77 0.29
N VAL A 209 -7.67 -15.62 1.31
CA VAL A 209 -8.51 -15.58 2.52
C VAL A 209 -8.34 -14.24 3.27
N ALA A 210 -7.11 -13.74 3.39
CA ALA A 210 -6.85 -12.44 3.99
C ALA A 210 -7.51 -11.29 3.21
N LEU A 211 -7.50 -11.36 1.88
CA LEU A 211 -8.15 -10.38 1.01
C LEU A 211 -9.67 -10.45 1.07
N PHE A 212 -10.27 -11.64 1.18
CA PHE A 212 -11.71 -11.79 1.40
C PHE A 212 -12.12 -11.24 2.77
N GLY A 213 -11.33 -11.50 3.81
CA GLY A 213 -11.54 -10.88 5.13
C GLY A 213 -11.48 -9.35 5.06
N ALA A 214 -10.53 -8.81 4.29
CA ALA A 214 -10.43 -7.37 4.03
C ALA A 214 -11.65 -6.83 3.27
N LEU A 215 -12.15 -7.57 2.27
CA LEU A 215 -13.35 -7.21 1.52
C LEU A 215 -14.60 -7.17 2.43
N ILE A 216 -14.77 -8.17 3.29
CA ILE A 216 -15.86 -8.23 4.28
C ILE A 216 -15.75 -7.08 5.28
N PHE A 217 -14.54 -6.79 5.77
CA PHE A 217 -14.32 -5.67 6.67
C PHE A 217 -14.72 -4.32 6.03
N LEU A 218 -14.37 -4.12 4.76
CA LEU A 218 -14.81 -2.94 3.99
C LEU A 218 -16.33 -2.90 3.83
N ALA A 219 -16.98 -4.04 3.60
CA ALA A 219 -18.44 -4.14 3.48
C ALA A 219 -19.14 -3.67 4.77
N VAL A 220 -18.65 -4.09 5.94
CA VAL A 220 -19.25 -3.76 7.25
C VAL A 220 -18.96 -2.32 7.66
N ARG A 221 -17.71 -1.84 7.56
CA ARG A 221 -17.35 -0.51 8.06
C ARG A 221 -17.63 0.62 7.07
N ARG A 222 -17.63 0.36 5.76
CA ARG A 222 -17.66 1.40 4.72
C ARG A 222 -18.49 0.98 3.49
N PRO A 223 -19.83 0.88 3.61
CA PRO A 223 -20.69 0.39 2.53
C PRO A 223 -20.59 1.22 1.23
N LYS A 224 -20.32 2.54 1.33
CA LYS A 224 -20.13 3.38 0.14
C LYS A 224 -18.89 3.02 -0.69
N ASN A 225 -17.81 2.56 -0.06
CA ASN A 225 -16.57 2.18 -0.75
C ASN A 225 -16.60 0.72 -1.23
N PHE A 226 -17.48 -0.09 -0.63
CA PHE A 226 -17.69 -1.47 -1.03
C PHE A 226 -18.20 -1.58 -2.48
N THR A 227 -19.12 -0.70 -2.89
CA THR A 227 -19.65 -0.69 -4.26
C THR A 227 -18.55 -0.55 -5.31
N VAL A 228 -17.55 0.30 -5.07
CA VAL A 228 -16.42 0.51 -5.99
C VAL A 228 -15.53 -0.73 -6.07
N SER A 229 -15.28 -1.39 -4.95
CA SER A 229 -14.44 -2.59 -4.91
C SER A 229 -15.15 -3.79 -5.55
N ALA A 230 -16.46 -3.93 -5.29
CA ALA A 230 -17.29 -5.00 -5.83
C ALA A 230 -17.48 -4.88 -7.35
N SER A 231 -17.68 -3.66 -7.88
CA SER A 231 -17.81 -3.45 -9.32
C SER A 231 -16.50 -3.76 -10.05
N PHE A 232 -15.34 -3.39 -9.49
CA PHE A 232 -14.04 -3.77 -10.03
C PHE A 232 -13.86 -5.29 -10.09
N LEU A 233 -14.14 -6.00 -9.00
CA LEU A 233 -14.05 -7.47 -8.96
C LEU A 233 -15.00 -8.16 -9.93
N ALA A 234 -16.23 -7.63 -10.07
CA ALA A 234 -17.20 -8.16 -11.04
C ALA A 234 -16.69 -8.05 -12.48
N VAL A 235 -16.08 -6.92 -12.85
CA VAL A 235 -15.49 -6.75 -14.18
C VAL A 235 -14.31 -7.69 -14.39
N CYS A 236 -13.41 -7.83 -13.40
CA CYS A 236 -12.30 -8.78 -13.47
C CYS A 236 -12.79 -10.22 -13.65
N PHE A 237 -13.86 -10.61 -12.94
CA PHE A 237 -14.46 -11.93 -13.04
C PHE A 237 -15.05 -12.20 -14.44
N VAL A 238 -15.79 -11.24 -14.99
CA VAL A 238 -16.33 -11.36 -16.36
C VAL A 238 -15.21 -11.50 -17.39
N TYR A 239 -14.13 -10.73 -17.25
CA TYR A 239 -13.00 -10.80 -18.17
C TYR A 239 -12.26 -12.14 -18.07
N ALA A 240 -12.08 -12.67 -16.86
CA ALA A 240 -11.47 -13.98 -16.65
C ALA A 240 -12.29 -15.14 -17.24
N LEU A 241 -13.63 -15.03 -17.28
CA LEU A 241 -14.49 -16.02 -17.94
C LEU A 241 -14.42 -15.92 -19.48
N LEU A 242 -14.23 -14.71 -20.01
CA LEU A 242 -14.19 -14.49 -21.46
C LEU A 242 -12.83 -14.86 -22.07
N PHE A 243 -11.75 -14.70 -21.30
CA PHE A 243 -10.39 -15.06 -21.68
C PHE A 243 -9.75 -15.99 -20.64
N PRO A 244 -10.04 -17.31 -20.69
CA PRO A 244 -9.47 -18.31 -19.79
C PRO A 244 -7.97 -18.56 -20.01
#